data_AF-A0A820W3F5-F1
#
_entry.id   AF-A0A820W3F5-F1
#
_cell.length_a   1.000
_cell.length_b   1.000
_cell.length_c   1.000
_cell.angle_alpha   90.00
_cell.angle_beta   90.00
_cell.angle_gamma   90.00
#
_symmetry.space_group_name_H-M   'P 1'
#
loop_
_entity.id
_entity.type
_entity.pdbx_description
1 polymer ?
#
loop_
_entity_poly.entity_id
_entity_poly.type
_entity_poly.pdbx_seq_one_letter_code
_entity_poly.pdbx_strand_id
1 'polypeptide(L)'
;MYWLTIATSFAILSLLIIADDPCRYQTDKGVIDISSLARTDDKAKYPDKLPASGGGYKYSYNPCKPFTELPSCQGVAACQVSTDGKYSFSIGKQETAKWNPGGIGGSPTVTYTDGPKT
;
A
#
# COMPACT_ATOMS: atom_id res chain seq x y z
N MET A 1 8.14 37.63 45.17
CA MET A 1 8.74 37.42 43.84
C MET A 1 7.91 36.33 43.18
N TYR A 2 7.06 36.69 42.21
CA TYR A 2 6.03 35.82 41.66
C TYR A 2 6.62 34.88 40.60
N TRP A 3 6.29 33.59 40.68
CA TRP A 3 6.58 32.57 39.67
C TRP A 3 5.47 32.54 38.61
N LEU A 4 5.86 32.49 37.33
CA LEU A 4 4.94 32.22 36.22
C LEU A 4 5.25 30.84 35.67
N THR A 5 4.35 29.90 35.89
CA THR A 5 4.35 28.59 35.23
C THR A 5 3.38 28.65 34.07
N ILE A 6 3.89 28.62 32.84
CA ILE A 6 3.04 28.50 31.64
C ILE A 6 2.81 27.01 31.39
N ALA A 7 1.61 26.54 31.74
CA ALA A 7 1.08 25.27 31.26
C ALA A 7 0.36 25.53 29.92
N THR A 8 1.01 25.24 28.79
CA THR A 8 0.28 25.13 27.52
C THR A 8 -0.28 23.72 27.41
N SER A 9 -1.57 23.65 27.75
CA SER A 9 -2.49 22.55 27.52
C SER A 9 -2.44 22.05 26.07
N PHE A 10 -1.94 20.84 25.85
CA PHE A 10 -2.53 19.80 25.00
C PHE A 10 -1.81 18.48 25.31
N ALA A 11 -2.23 17.83 26.39
CA ALA A 11 -2.11 16.38 26.46
C ALA A 11 -3.12 15.80 25.47
N ILE A 12 -2.66 15.37 24.30
CA ILE A 12 -3.27 14.20 23.66
C ILE A 12 -2.14 13.20 23.43
N LEU A 13 -2.11 12.26 24.37
CA LEU A 13 -1.59 10.91 24.23
C LEU A 13 -2.23 10.25 22.99
N SER A 14 -1.74 10.60 21.80
CA SER A 14 -2.00 9.90 20.54
C SER A 14 -0.74 9.96 19.67
N LEU A 15 0.38 9.46 20.21
CA LEU A 15 1.27 8.61 19.41
C LEU A 15 0.56 7.25 19.19
N LEU A 16 -0.70 7.27 18.78
CA LEU A 16 -1.16 6.26 17.85
C LEU A 16 -0.39 6.60 16.58
N ILE A 17 0.79 5.98 16.49
CA ILE A 17 1.27 5.37 15.26
C ILE A 17 0.03 5.19 14.40
N ILE A 18 -0.12 6.00 13.34
CA ILE A 18 -1.07 5.65 12.29
C ILE A 18 -0.53 4.30 11.84
N ALA A 19 -1.13 3.23 12.38
CA ALA A 19 -0.75 1.87 12.06
C ALA A 19 -0.72 1.82 10.56
N ASP A 20 0.48 1.60 9.98
CA ASP A 20 0.81 1.72 8.55
C ASP A 20 -0.45 1.65 7.69
N ASP A 21 -1.13 2.78 7.47
CA ASP A 21 -2.38 2.77 6.73
C ASP A 21 -1.93 2.65 5.28
N PRO A 22 -2.16 1.51 4.61
CA PRO A 22 -1.72 1.34 3.23
C PRO A 22 -2.34 2.39 2.29
N CYS A 23 -3.41 3.05 2.73
CA CYS A 23 -4.10 4.09 1.97
C CYS A 23 -3.69 5.52 2.30
N ARG A 24 -3.19 5.77 3.51
CA ARG A 24 -3.07 7.13 4.01
C ARG A 24 -1.66 7.38 4.50
N TYR A 25 -1.07 8.44 3.97
CA TYR A 25 0.27 8.87 4.32
C TYR A 25 0.27 10.32 4.78
N GLN A 26 0.67 10.54 6.03
CA GLN A 26 0.80 11.88 6.59
C GLN A 26 2.14 12.49 6.17
N THR A 27 2.07 13.67 5.55
CA THR A 27 3.22 14.50 5.20
C THR A 27 3.21 15.80 6.02
N ASP A 28 4.26 16.59 5.89
CA ASP A 28 4.34 17.98 6.41
C ASP A 28 3.34 18.93 5.73
N LYS A 29 2.86 18.60 4.53
CA LYS A 29 1.95 19.41 3.72
C LYS A 29 0.49 18.94 3.73
N GLY A 30 0.20 17.82 4.39
CA GLY A 30 -1.15 17.25 4.45
C GLY A 30 -1.15 15.72 4.34
N VAL A 31 -2.34 15.17 4.10
CA VAL A 31 -2.55 13.72 3.98
C VAL A 31 -2.69 13.34 2.52
N ILE A 32 -1.89 12.38 2.08
CA ILE A 32 -2.14 11.66 0.84
C ILE A 32 -3.12 10.54 1.16
N ASP A 33 -4.27 10.52 0.50
CA ASP A 33 -5.30 9.51 0.68
C ASP A 33 -5.61 8.85 -0.68
N ILE A 34 -5.17 7.60 -0.83
CA ILE A 34 -5.39 6.81 -2.04
C ILE A 34 -6.52 5.78 -1.89
N SER A 35 -7.34 5.87 -0.84
CA SER A 35 -8.45 4.94 -0.60
C SER A 35 -9.45 4.89 -1.76
N SER A 36 -9.63 6.00 -2.48
CA SER A 36 -10.49 6.08 -3.67
C SER A 36 -10.00 5.26 -4.86
N LEU A 37 -8.71 4.88 -4.87
CA LEU A 37 -8.13 4.01 -5.89
C LEU A 37 -8.40 2.54 -5.60
N ALA A 38 -8.80 2.18 -4.39
CA ALA A 38 -9.06 0.80 -4.00
C ALA A 38 -10.43 0.31 -4.48
N ARG A 39 -10.53 -1.00 -4.72
CA ARG A 39 -11.82 -1.72 -4.71
C ARG A 39 -11.98 -2.49 -3.41
N THR A 40 -13.21 -2.64 -2.96
CA THR A 40 -13.57 -3.33 -1.71
C THR A 40 -14.34 -4.62 -1.93
N ASP A 41 -14.50 -5.07 -3.18
CA ASP A 41 -15.26 -6.27 -3.55
C ASP A 41 -14.37 -7.49 -3.75
N ASP A 42 -13.26 -7.57 -3.01
CA ASP A 42 -12.23 -8.61 -3.06
C ASP A 42 -11.63 -8.85 -4.46
N LYS A 43 -11.75 -7.87 -5.36
CA LYS A 43 -11.19 -7.88 -6.73
C LYS A 43 -10.14 -6.79 -6.91
N ALA A 44 -9.19 -7.06 -7.81
CA ALA A 44 -8.24 -6.05 -8.23
C ALA A 44 -8.93 -4.83 -8.86
N LYS A 45 -8.53 -3.62 -8.46
CA LYS A 45 -8.91 -2.37 -9.17
C LYS A 45 -8.38 -2.38 -10.59
N TYR A 46 -7.15 -2.83 -10.75
CA TYR A 46 -6.43 -2.88 -12.02
C TYR A 46 -6.13 -4.34 -12.33
N PRO A 47 -7.09 -5.12 -12.85
CA PRO A 47 -6.86 -6.51 -13.20
C PRO A 47 -6.09 -6.64 -14.52
N ASP A 48 -5.26 -7.67 -14.61
CA ASP A 48 -4.76 -8.23 -15.87
C ASP A 48 -4.09 -7.24 -16.83
N LYS A 49 -3.33 -6.28 -16.29
CA LYS A 49 -2.60 -5.32 -17.10
C LYS A 49 -1.36 -5.96 -17.71
N LEU A 50 -1.26 -5.86 -19.04
CA LEU A 50 -0.04 -6.22 -19.76
C LEU A 50 0.97 -5.06 -19.70
N PRO A 51 2.27 -5.35 -19.54
CA PRO A 51 3.31 -4.34 -19.67
C PRO A 51 3.33 -3.79 -21.10
N ALA A 52 3.64 -2.50 -21.26
CA ALA A 52 3.62 -1.81 -22.56
C ALA A 52 4.59 -2.42 -23.60
N SER A 53 5.68 -3.03 -23.13
CA SER A 53 6.64 -3.76 -23.97
C SER A 53 6.15 -5.11 -24.47
N GLY A 54 4.95 -5.54 -24.06
CA GLY A 54 4.55 -6.94 -24.12
C GLY A 54 5.32 -7.79 -23.11
N GLY A 55 4.88 -9.03 -22.93
CA GLY A 55 5.50 -9.98 -22.01
C GLY A 55 4.65 -11.23 -21.77
N GLY A 56 5.26 -12.24 -21.15
CA GLY A 56 4.59 -13.50 -20.80
C GLY A 56 3.72 -13.42 -19.54
N TYR A 57 3.53 -12.22 -18.97
CA TYR A 57 2.80 -12.02 -17.71
C TYR A 57 1.88 -10.80 -17.76
N LYS A 58 0.73 -10.94 -17.11
CA LYS A 58 -0.23 -9.89 -16.77
C LYS A 58 -0.18 -9.62 -15.26
N TYR A 59 -0.52 -8.39 -14.87
CA TYR A 59 -0.42 -7.93 -13.48
C TYR A 59 -1.76 -7.40 -12.99
N SER A 60 -2.16 -7.89 -11.83
CA SER A 60 -3.35 -7.44 -11.11
C SER A 60 -2.92 -6.65 -9.86
N TYR A 61 -3.48 -5.47 -9.63
CA TYR A 61 -3.16 -4.61 -8.48
C TYR A 61 -4.42 -4.03 -7.83
N ASN A 62 -4.45 -4.05 -6.50
CA ASN A 62 -5.41 -3.30 -5.69
C ASN A 62 -4.64 -2.56 -4.59
N PRO A 63 -4.58 -1.22 -4.59
CA PRO A 63 -4.07 -0.51 -3.44
C PRO A 63 -5.01 -0.73 -2.25
N CYS A 64 -4.50 -0.57 -1.03
CA CYS A 64 -5.26 -0.54 0.23
C CYS A 64 -5.99 -1.79 0.72
N LYS A 65 -6.53 -2.58 -0.20
CA LYS A 65 -7.46 -3.66 0.10
C LYS A 65 -6.95 -4.94 -0.54
N PRO A 66 -6.82 -6.01 0.24
CA PRO A 66 -6.37 -7.27 -0.33
C PRO A 66 -7.40 -7.77 -1.36
N PHE A 67 -6.94 -8.52 -2.34
CA PHE A 67 -7.82 -9.25 -3.25
C PHE A 67 -7.34 -10.69 -3.40
N THR A 68 -8.21 -11.53 -3.96
CA THR A 68 -7.90 -12.93 -4.28
C THR A 68 -8.36 -13.24 -5.70
N GLU A 69 -7.48 -13.85 -6.51
CA GLU A 69 -7.78 -14.19 -7.91
C GLU A 69 -7.44 -15.65 -8.26
N LEU A 70 -6.31 -16.15 -7.77
CA LEU A 70 -5.82 -17.50 -8.02
C LEU A 70 -5.23 -18.10 -6.72
N PRO A 71 -5.02 -19.43 -6.64
CA PRO A 71 -4.55 -20.09 -5.43
C PRO A 71 -3.24 -19.52 -4.85
N SER A 72 -2.31 -19.07 -5.70
CA SER A 72 -1.05 -18.46 -5.24
C SER A 72 -1.13 -16.94 -5.01
N CYS A 73 -2.30 -16.33 -5.25
CA CYS A 73 -2.56 -14.91 -5.06
C CYS A 73 -3.77 -14.71 -4.15
N GLN A 74 -3.59 -15.07 -2.87
CA GLN A 74 -4.59 -14.92 -1.81
C GLN A 74 -4.21 -13.78 -0.88
N GLY A 75 -5.15 -12.86 -0.65
CA GLY A 75 -4.94 -11.73 0.26
C GLY A 75 -3.81 -10.80 -0.18
N VAL A 76 -3.60 -10.63 -1.49
CA VAL A 76 -2.47 -9.88 -2.04
C VAL A 76 -2.86 -8.44 -2.39
N ALA A 77 -1.88 -7.55 -2.39
CA ALA A 77 -1.98 -6.22 -3.00
C ALA A 77 -1.70 -6.30 -4.50
N ALA A 78 -0.81 -7.22 -4.91
CA ALA A 78 -0.39 -7.40 -6.29
C ALA A 78 -0.18 -8.88 -6.64
N CYS A 79 -0.66 -9.29 -7.80
CA CYS A 79 -0.50 -10.63 -8.36
C CYS A 79 0.07 -10.54 -9.77
N GLN A 80 0.98 -11.46 -10.10
CA GLN A 80 1.50 -11.69 -11.44
C GLN A 80 0.97 -13.02 -11.94
N VAL A 81 0.43 -13.05 -13.16
CA VAL A 81 -0.12 -14.27 -13.76
C VAL A 81 0.43 -14.42 -15.17
N SER A 82 0.81 -15.63 -15.59
CA SER A 82 1.25 -15.87 -16.97
C SER A 82 0.12 -15.59 -17.95
N THR A 83 0.44 -15.19 -19.18
CA THR A 83 -0.58 -14.89 -20.19
C THR A 83 -1.42 -16.10 -20.58
N ASP A 84 -0.90 -17.32 -20.39
CA ASP A 84 -1.65 -18.58 -20.54
C ASP A 84 -2.40 -19.02 -19.27
N GLY A 85 -2.30 -18.25 -18.18
CA GLY A 85 -3.00 -18.49 -16.91
C GLY A 85 -2.47 -19.66 -16.08
N LYS A 86 -1.39 -20.34 -16.51
CA LYS A 86 -0.88 -21.54 -15.85
C LYS A 86 -0.03 -21.26 -14.61
N TYR A 87 0.68 -20.14 -14.60
CA TYR A 87 1.57 -19.76 -13.51
C TYR A 87 1.07 -18.47 -12.89
N SER A 88 1.05 -18.43 -11.57
CA SER A 88 0.72 -17.21 -10.83
C SER A 88 1.64 -17.06 -9.62
N PHE A 89 2.02 -15.82 -9.34
CA PHE A 89 2.92 -15.48 -8.27
C PHE A 89 2.35 -14.31 -7.48
N SER A 90 2.27 -14.48 -6.16
CA SER A 90 2.21 -13.32 -5.27
C SER A 90 3.48 -12.49 -5.48
N ILE A 91 3.29 -11.17 -5.61
CA ILE A 91 4.39 -10.21 -5.78
C ILE A 91 4.28 -9.05 -4.78
N GLY A 92 3.28 -9.09 -3.90
CA GLY A 92 3.11 -8.11 -2.84
C GLY A 92 1.89 -8.41 -1.99
N LYS A 93 2.11 -8.53 -0.68
CA LYS A 93 1.06 -8.73 0.33
C LYS A 93 0.52 -7.40 0.82
N GLN A 94 -0.76 -7.34 1.18
CA GLN A 94 -1.37 -6.08 1.60
C GLN A 94 -0.84 -5.61 2.96
N GLU A 95 -0.54 -6.56 3.85
CA GLU A 95 -0.01 -6.33 5.19
C GLU A 95 1.46 -5.86 5.19
N THR A 96 2.17 -5.95 4.07
CA THR A 96 3.56 -5.46 3.94
C THR A 96 3.66 -4.06 3.34
N ALA A 97 2.51 -3.40 3.14
CA ALA A 97 2.46 -2.04 2.61
C ALA A 97 3.30 -1.09 3.45
N LYS A 98 4.23 -0.40 2.79
CA LYS A 98 5.10 0.57 3.45
C LYS A 98 5.24 1.82 2.59
N TRP A 99 4.92 2.96 3.19
CA TRP A 99 5.17 4.25 2.58
C TRP A 99 6.64 4.64 2.70
N ASN A 100 7.18 5.16 1.61
CA ASN A 100 8.44 5.84 1.53
C ASN A 100 8.16 7.30 1.16
N PRO A 101 8.58 8.30 1.96
CA PRO A 101 8.37 9.72 1.68
C PRO A 101 8.92 10.19 0.32
N GLY A 102 9.89 9.46 -0.24
CA GLY A 102 10.74 9.98 -1.29
C GLY A 102 11.81 10.93 -0.74
N GLY A 103 12.85 11.19 -1.53
CA GLY A 103 13.86 12.19 -1.20
C GLY A 103 13.39 13.63 -1.43
N ILE A 104 14.30 14.60 -1.31
CA ILE A 104 14.02 16.01 -1.63
C ILE A 104 13.59 16.11 -3.11
N GLY A 105 12.35 16.56 -3.36
CA GLY A 105 11.77 16.62 -4.70
C GLY A 105 11.20 15.28 -5.23
N GLY A 106 11.24 14.21 -4.43
CA GLY A 106 10.63 12.93 -4.75
C GLY A 106 9.13 12.91 -4.46
N SER A 107 8.41 12.04 -5.17
CA SER A 107 7.04 11.68 -4.80
C SER A 107 7.06 10.53 -3.79
N PRO A 108 6.17 10.53 -2.79
CA PRO A 108 5.99 9.39 -1.92
C PRO A 108 5.61 8.14 -2.71
N THR A 109 6.14 6.99 -2.30
CA THR A 109 5.84 5.69 -2.92
C THR A 109 5.35 4.71 -1.88
N VAL A 110 4.44 3.83 -2.25
CA VAL A 110 4.04 2.68 -1.43
C VAL A 110 4.67 1.43 -2.03
N THR A 111 5.35 0.64 -1.20
CA THR A 111 5.98 -0.62 -1.58
C THR A 111 5.26 -1.78 -0.89
N TYR A 112 5.13 -2.89 -1.60
CA TYR A 112 4.62 -4.15 -1.08
C TYR A 112 5.68 -5.21 -1.31
N THR A 113 5.88 -6.07 -0.33
CA THR A 113 6.78 -7.22 -0.44
C THR A 113 5.99 -8.52 -0.32
N ASP A 114 6.45 -9.54 -1.03
CA ASP A 114 6.08 -10.92 -0.78
C ASP A 114 7.27 -11.57 -0.05
N GLY A 115 7.01 -12.53 0.83
CA GLY A 115 8.08 -13.26 1.53
C GLY A 115 9.04 -13.98 0.56
N PRO A 116 10.11 -14.61 1.07
CA PRO A 116 10.99 -15.42 0.23
C PRO A 116 10.17 -16.43 -0.57
N LYS A 117 10.29 -16.39 -1.90
CA LYS A 117 9.69 -17.40 -2.77
C LYS A 117 10.49 -18.70 -2.59
N THR A 118 9.97 -19.64 -1.80
CA THR A 118 10.53 -20.99 -1.65
C THR A 118 10.26 -21.84 -2.88
#